data_AF-A0A8B4H9I5-F1
#
_entry.id   AF-A0A8B4H9I5-F1
#
_cell.length_a   1.000
_cell.length_b   1.000
_cell.length_c   1.000
_cell.angle_alpha   90.00
_cell.angle_beta   90.00
_cell.angle_gamma   90.00
#
_symmetry.space_group_name_H-M   'P 1'
#
loop_
_entity.id
_entity.type
_entity.pdbx_description
1 polymer ?
#
loop_
_entity_poly.entity_id
_entity_poly.type
_entity_poly.pdbx_seq_one_letter_code
_entity_poly.pdbx_strand_id
1 'polypeptide(L)'
;METIAPEAEILAAATNPPEDTRAYFRGKLIHHIPHLIDAANWEAVTVFGHTIPMPEVTTHTKQQTDPLLDLLPDNIPAFIATLNNNGMVN
;
A
#
# COMPACT_ATOMS: atom_id res chain seq x y z
N MET A 1 1.49 20.00 29.15
CA MET A 1 1.39 19.31 27.85
C MET A 1 0.06 18.59 27.84
N GLU A 2 -0.72 18.73 26.77
CA GLU A 2 -2.03 18.11 26.62
C GLU A 2 -1.91 16.93 25.64
N THR A 3 -2.48 15.78 25.99
CA THR A 3 -2.49 14.57 25.16
C THR A 3 -3.74 14.57 24.29
N ILE A 4 -3.56 14.49 22.97
CA ILE A 4 -4.66 14.54 21.99
C ILE A 4 -5.03 13.18 21.38
N ALA A 5 -4.25 12.13 21.66
CA ALA A 5 -4.49 10.77 21.17
C ALA A 5 -4.14 9.74 22.26
N PRO A 6 -4.91 8.65 22.40
CA PRO A 6 -4.59 7.57 23.33
C PRO A 6 -3.28 6.85 22.99
N GLU A 7 -2.57 6.37 24.00
CA GLU A 7 -1.32 5.59 23.81
C GLU A 7 -1.54 4.34 22.93
N ALA A 8 -2.69 3.68 23.07
CA ALA A 8 -3.04 2.52 22.26
C ALA A 8 -3.16 2.86 20.76
N GLU A 9 -3.68 4.05 20.42
CA GLU A 9 -3.79 4.50 19.03
C GLU A 9 -2.40 4.79 18.45
N ILE A 10 -1.53 5.42 19.24
CA ILE A 10 -0.14 5.70 18.85
C ILE A 10 0.62 4.39 18.61
N LEU A 11 0.48 3.41 19.52
CA LEU A 11 1.10 2.09 19.36
C LEU A 11 0.60 1.36 18.11
N ALA A 12 -0.69 1.44 17.81
CA ALA A 12 -1.24 0.84 16.60
C ALA A 12 -0.71 1.54 15.32
N ALA A 13 -0.61 2.86 15.32
CA ALA A 13 -0.14 3.65 14.18
C ALA A 13 1.35 3.40 13.85
N ALA A 14 2.14 2.88 14.79
CA ALA A 14 3.55 2.55 14.55
C ALA A 14 3.74 1.48 13.45
N THR A 15 2.76 0.60 13.26
CA THR A 15 2.82 -0.49 12.27
C THR A 15 1.66 -0.50 11.27
N ASN A 16 0.62 0.32 11.50
CA ASN A 16 -0.55 0.37 10.65
C ASN A 16 -0.65 1.72 9.93
N PRO A 17 -0.62 1.74 8.59
CA PRO A 17 -0.81 2.98 7.85
C PRO A 17 -2.27 3.47 7.93
N PRO A 18 -2.51 4.77 7.76
CA PRO A 18 -3.86 5.32 7.70
C PRO A 18 -4.62 4.75 6.49
N GLU A 19 -5.87 4.34 6.70
CA GLU A 19 -6.66 3.56 5.75
C GLU A 19 -7.25 4.38 4.59
N ASP A 20 -7.31 5.70 4.74
CA ASP A 20 -7.99 6.64 3.84
C ASP A 20 -7.03 7.39 2.90
N THR A 21 -5.76 6.99 2.86
CA THR A 21 -4.74 7.58 1.98
C THR A 21 -3.93 6.52 1.24
N ARG A 22 -3.16 6.98 0.25
CA ARG A 22 -2.17 6.18 -0.48
C ARG A 22 -1.12 5.50 0.42
N ALA A 23 -0.94 5.98 1.65
CA ALA A 23 -0.04 5.34 2.60
C ALA A 23 -0.50 3.93 2.98
N TYR A 24 -1.82 3.65 2.92
CA TYR A 24 -2.36 2.31 3.18
C TYR A 24 -1.72 1.27 2.27
N PHE A 25 -1.88 1.45 0.96
CA PHE A 25 -1.38 0.50 -0.02
C PHE A 25 0.13 0.33 0.07
N ARG A 26 0.91 1.44 0.12
CA ARG A 26 2.38 1.35 0.25
C ARG A 26 2.81 0.60 1.51
N GLY A 27 2.25 0.95 2.67
CA GLY A 27 2.62 0.33 3.93
C GLY A 27 2.25 -1.15 3.98
N LYS A 28 1.04 -1.50 3.53
CA LYS A 28 0.59 -2.90 3.50
C LYS A 28 1.35 -3.73 2.48
N LEU A 29 1.66 -3.20 1.30
CA LEU A 29 2.45 -3.91 0.29
C LEU A 29 3.87 -4.23 0.81
N ILE A 30 4.56 -3.25 1.41
CA ILE A 30 5.87 -3.45 2.04
C ILE A 30 5.78 -4.47 3.18
N HIS A 31 4.70 -4.47 3.95
CA HIS A 31 4.50 -5.43 5.03
C HIS A 31 4.27 -6.87 4.54
N HIS A 32 3.48 -7.06 3.48
CA HIS A 32 3.13 -8.41 2.98
C HIS A 32 4.27 -9.07 2.21
N ILE A 33 4.98 -8.29 1.38
CA ILE A 33 5.98 -8.81 0.45
C ILE A 33 7.29 -8.00 0.46
N PRO A 34 7.92 -7.78 1.63
CA PRO A 34 9.07 -6.87 1.77
C PRO A 34 10.24 -7.23 0.85
N HIS A 35 10.49 -8.53 0.64
CA HIS A 35 11.60 -9.03 -0.18
C HIS A 35 11.39 -8.88 -1.68
N LEU A 36 10.21 -8.44 -2.12
CA LEU A 36 9.83 -8.29 -3.52
C LEU A 36 9.66 -6.81 -3.92
N ILE A 37 9.83 -5.89 -2.98
CA ILE A 37 9.81 -4.44 -3.23
C ILE A 37 11.16 -4.01 -3.79
N ASP A 38 11.15 -3.41 -4.98
CA ASP A 38 12.35 -2.86 -5.61
C ASP A 38 12.69 -1.48 -5.04
N ALA A 39 11.68 -0.62 -4.88
CA ALA A 39 11.80 0.72 -4.32
C ALA A 39 10.45 1.25 -3.84
N ALA A 40 10.46 2.18 -2.88
CA ALA A 40 9.27 2.89 -2.46
C ALA A 40 9.58 4.35 -2.10
N ASN A 41 8.72 5.28 -2.52
CA ASN A 41 8.76 6.67 -2.14
C ASN A 41 7.32 7.22 -1.94
N TRP A 42 7.17 8.54 -1.84
CA TRP A 42 5.86 9.16 -1.60
C TRP A 42 4.88 8.99 -2.76
N GLU A 43 5.37 9.04 -3.99
CA GLU A 43 4.59 9.15 -5.23
C GLU A 43 4.66 7.89 -6.09
N ALA A 44 5.42 6.88 -5.69
CA ALA A 44 5.50 5.60 -6.40
C ALA A 44 5.97 4.46 -5.51
N VAL A 45 5.56 3.25 -5.88
CA VAL A 45 6.14 1.98 -5.41
C VAL A 45 6.49 1.12 -6.61
N THR A 46 7.70 0.59 -6.63
CA THR A 46 8.17 -0.33 -7.66
C THR A 46 8.27 -1.74 -7.07
N VAL A 47 7.60 -2.69 -7.71
CA VAL A 47 7.51 -4.10 -7.29
C VAL A 47 7.49 -4.97 -8.54
N PHE A 48 8.26 -6.06 -8.55
CA PHE A 48 8.38 -6.97 -9.71
C PHE A 48 8.82 -6.27 -11.00
N GLY A 49 9.60 -5.18 -10.91
CA GLY A 49 9.97 -4.35 -12.06
C GLY A 49 8.85 -3.47 -12.62
N HIS A 50 7.66 -3.48 -12.01
CA HIS A 50 6.55 -2.58 -12.37
C HIS A 50 6.49 -1.41 -11.40
N THR A 51 6.35 -0.19 -11.93
CA THR A 51 6.18 1.01 -11.12
C THR A 51 4.72 1.42 -11.07
N ILE A 52 4.18 1.50 -9.86
CA ILE A 52 2.81 1.95 -9.57
C ILE A 52 2.89 3.44 -9.17
N PRO A 53 2.47 4.39 -10.03
CA PRO A 53 2.38 5.78 -9.67
C PRO A 53 1.24 6.04 -8.68
N MET A 54 1.52 6.82 -7.64
CA MET A 54 0.61 7.15 -6.55
C MET A 54 0.61 8.67 -6.26
N PRO A 55 0.44 9.57 -7.25
CA PRO A 55 0.54 11.02 -7.03
C PRO A 55 -0.59 11.58 -6.15
N GLU A 56 -1.78 10.99 -6.22
CA GLU A 56 -2.97 11.44 -5.50
C GLU A 56 -3.08 10.84 -4.10
N VAL A 57 -3.09 11.69 -3.07
CA VAL A 57 -3.09 11.27 -1.66
C VAL A 57 -4.32 10.45 -1.29
N THR A 58 -5.48 10.76 -1.85
CA THR A 58 -6.78 10.15 -1.55
C THR A 58 -7.11 8.91 -2.40
N THR A 59 -6.12 8.42 -3.17
CA THR A 59 -6.21 7.16 -3.92
C THR A 59 -5.40 6.07 -3.23
N HIS A 60 -5.51 4.83 -3.70
CA HIS A 60 -4.83 3.67 -3.12
C HIS A 60 -5.16 3.47 -1.62
N THR A 61 -6.38 3.82 -1.25
CA THR A 61 -6.91 3.64 0.10
C THR A 61 -7.22 2.17 0.36
N LYS A 62 -7.54 1.83 1.61
CA LYS A 62 -8.00 0.49 1.98
C LYS A 62 -9.18 0.03 1.15
N GLN A 63 -10.21 0.86 1.08
CA GLN A 63 -11.42 0.56 0.31
C GLN A 63 -11.12 0.22 -1.15
N GLN A 64 -10.08 0.83 -1.73
CA GLN A 64 -9.72 0.64 -3.14
C GLN A 64 -8.75 -0.52 -3.37
N THR A 65 -7.94 -0.89 -2.38
CA THR A 65 -6.79 -1.78 -2.59
C THR A 65 -6.76 -3.05 -1.73
N ASP A 66 -7.64 -3.21 -0.74
CA ASP A 66 -7.75 -4.47 0.03
C ASP A 66 -7.91 -5.70 -0.89
N PRO A 67 -8.86 -5.71 -1.85
CA PRO A 67 -9.04 -6.87 -2.73
C PRO A 67 -7.81 -7.21 -3.58
N LEU A 68 -6.98 -6.21 -3.88
CA LEU A 68 -5.73 -6.39 -4.61
C LEU A 68 -4.65 -6.98 -3.68
N LEU A 69 -4.56 -6.47 -2.45
CA LEU A 69 -3.60 -6.94 -1.44
C LEU A 69 -3.89 -8.39 -1.00
N ASP A 70 -5.16 -8.80 -0.96
CA ASP A 70 -5.59 -10.17 -0.63
C ASP A 70 -5.06 -11.23 -1.62
N LEU A 71 -4.62 -10.81 -2.82
CA LEU A 71 -3.98 -11.70 -3.79
C LEU A 71 -2.54 -12.04 -3.43
N LEU A 72 -1.93 -11.35 -2.45
CA LEU A 72 -0.54 -11.53 -2.07
C LEU A 72 -0.40 -12.27 -0.74
N PRO A 73 0.65 -13.10 -0.58
CA PRO A 73 1.69 -13.42 -1.56
C PRO A 73 1.29 -14.55 -2.54
N ASP A 74 0.13 -15.17 -2.36
CA ASP A 74 -0.20 -16.48 -2.95
C ASP A 74 -0.48 -16.44 -4.46
N ASN A 75 -0.87 -15.28 -5.01
CA ASN A 75 -1.28 -15.13 -6.41
C ASN A 75 -0.72 -13.85 -7.06
N ILE A 76 0.61 -13.74 -7.06
CA ILE A 76 1.35 -12.67 -7.75
C ILE A 76 0.91 -12.48 -9.22
N PRO A 77 0.68 -13.55 -10.03
CA PRO A 77 0.22 -13.35 -11.40
C PRO A 77 -1.13 -12.63 -11.49
N ALA A 78 -2.10 -12.95 -10.63
CA ALA A 78 -3.37 -12.25 -10.59
C ALA A 78 -3.23 -10.82 -10.08
N PHE A 79 -2.34 -10.57 -9.11
CA PHE A 79 -2.02 -9.22 -8.66
C PHE A 79 -1.51 -8.35 -9.81
N ILE A 80 -0.51 -8.83 -10.56
CA ILE A 80 0.05 -8.12 -11.73
C ILE A 80 -1.01 -7.93 -12.81
N ALA A 81 -1.83 -8.95 -13.11
CA ALA A 81 -2.91 -8.83 -14.08
C ALA A 81 -3.92 -7.74 -13.68
N THR A 82 -4.30 -7.70 -12.39
CA THR A 82 -5.23 -6.68 -11.86
C THR A 82 -4.65 -5.28 -11.94
N LEU A 83 -3.36 -5.10 -11.62
CA LEU A 83 -2.67 -3.81 -11.78
C LEU A 83 -2.74 -3.29 -13.22
N ASN A 84 -2.43 -4.16 -14.19
CA ASN A 84 -2.47 -3.80 -15.62
C ASN A 84 -3.90 -3.47 -16.08
N ASN A 85 -4.88 -4.30 -15.72
CA ASN A 85 -6.27 -4.11 -16.12
C ASN A 85 -6.88 -2.81 -15.56
N ASN A 86 -6.41 -2.39 -14.37
CA ASN A 86 -6.86 -1.15 -13.72
C ASN A 86 -6.06 0.09 -14.18
N GLY A 87 -5.07 -0.07 -15.08
CA GLY A 87 -4.20 1.03 -15.52
C GLY A 87 -3.34 1.60 -14.39
N MET A 88 -3.02 0.78 -13.38
CA MET A 88 -2.24 1.20 -12.20
C MET A 88 -0.73 1.13 -12.44
N VAL A 89 -0.29 0.62 -13.59
CA VAL A 89 1.12 0.55 -13.98
C VAL A 89 1.25 1.15 -15.37
N ASN A 90 2.31 1.91 -15.60
CA ASN A 90 2.67 2.43 -16.92
C ASN A 90 3.38 1.37 -17.77
#